data_AF-A0A7Z7CF87-F1
#
_entry.id   AF-A0A7Z7CF87-F1
#
_cell.length_a   1.000
_cell.length_b   1.000
_cell.length_c   1.000
_cell.angle_alpha   90.00
_cell.angle_beta   90.00
_cell.angle_gamma   90.00
#
_symmetry.space_group_name_H-M   'P 1'
#
loop_
_entity.id
_entity.type
_entity.pdbx_description
1 polymer ?
#
loop_
_entity_poly.entity_id
_entity_poly.type
_entity_poly.pdbx_seq_one_letter_code
_entity_poly.pdbx_strand_id
1 'polypeptide(L)'
;MTRNRKRGAYVLFIIVFVALLLLIRSCKPEEFAPLLARNNIQPEQVRVVAPVDSRTHLVLYQDTQTEGIASALIQQRKWSSKVIKSENVLEDNKDEPISYRLTGYQYSNDNTCYIIYGYIHNPDIIRLLIHYNPNSPVAEVEAGILDPSDQGRLWFAVIQQPITEMQMDIRGLDNAGNTIYSSLDNED
;
A
#
# COMPACT_ATOMS: atom_id res chain seq x y z
N MET A 1 -31.23 -38.46 6.59
CA MET A 1 -29.90 -38.27 5.97
C MET A 1 -29.82 -36.86 5.36
N THR A 2 -29.36 -35.86 6.13
CA THR A 2 -29.31 -34.45 5.68
C THR A 2 -28.04 -33.77 6.18
N ARG A 3 -26.88 -34.43 6.06
CA ARG A 3 -25.61 -33.93 6.61
C ARG A 3 -24.63 -33.35 5.58
N ASN A 4 -24.84 -33.56 4.28
CA ASN A 4 -23.91 -33.09 3.23
C ASN A 4 -24.34 -31.80 2.50
N ARG A 5 -25.59 -31.33 2.65
CA ARG A 5 -26.08 -30.14 1.94
C ARG A 5 -25.61 -28.81 2.54
N LYS A 6 -25.25 -28.79 3.83
CA LYS A 6 -24.78 -27.57 4.53
C LYS A 6 -23.31 -27.24 4.25
N ARG A 7 -22.46 -28.23 3.99
CA ARG A 7 -21.02 -28.00 3.70
C ARG A 7 -20.80 -27.37 2.33
N GLY A 8 -21.55 -27.81 1.31
CA GLY A 8 -21.45 -27.22 -0.04
C GLY A 8 -21.86 -25.74 -0.07
N ALA A 9 -22.91 -25.36 0.66
CA ALA A 9 -23.36 -23.98 0.73
C ALA A 9 -22.36 -23.06 1.48
N TYR A 10 -21.72 -23.55 2.54
CA TYR A 10 -20.70 -22.79 3.26
C TYR A 10 -19.43 -22.58 2.42
N VAL A 11 -18.98 -23.62 1.70
CA VAL A 11 -17.81 -23.51 0.81
C VAL A 11 -18.13 -22.56 -0.36
N LEU A 12 -19.33 -22.66 -0.95
CA LEU A 12 -19.76 -21.74 -2.00
C LEU A 12 -19.88 -20.31 -1.49
N PHE A 13 -20.40 -20.11 -0.26
CA PHE A 13 -20.49 -18.79 0.36
C PHE A 13 -19.11 -18.19 0.61
N ILE A 14 -18.14 -18.96 1.10
CA ILE A 14 -16.75 -18.49 1.29
C ILE A 14 -16.12 -18.15 -0.06
N ILE A 15 -16.29 -18.97 -1.09
CA ILE A 15 -15.74 -18.70 -2.43
C ILE A 15 -16.37 -17.43 -3.03
N VAL A 16 -17.70 -17.27 -2.92
CA VAL A 16 -18.40 -16.07 -3.38
C VAL A 16 -17.99 -14.84 -2.58
N PHE A 17 -17.78 -14.98 -1.27
CA PHE A 17 -17.36 -13.87 -0.41
C PHE A 17 -15.90 -13.47 -0.68
N VAL A 18 -15.00 -14.44 -0.92
CA VAL A 18 -13.62 -14.18 -1.34
C VAL A 18 -13.59 -13.57 -2.75
N ALA A 19 -14.40 -14.05 -3.69
CA ALA A 19 -14.53 -13.47 -5.03
C ALA A 19 -15.14 -12.05 -4.99
N LEU A 20 -16.09 -11.80 -4.09
CA LEU A 20 -16.70 -10.49 -3.87
C LEU A 20 -15.72 -9.52 -3.17
N LEU A 21 -14.89 -10.00 -2.25
CA LEU A 21 -13.82 -9.23 -1.63
C LEU A 21 -12.70 -8.91 -2.64
N LEU A 22 -12.41 -9.82 -3.56
CA LEU A 22 -11.48 -9.57 -4.69
C LEU A 22 -12.05 -8.54 -5.67
N LEU A 23 -13.36 -8.50 -5.88
CA LEU A 23 -14.04 -7.48 -6.70
C LEU A 23 -13.96 -6.06 -6.10
N ILE A 24 -13.69 -5.92 -4.80
CA ILE A 24 -13.59 -4.62 -4.11
C ILE A 24 -12.19 -4.00 -4.22
N ARG A 25 -11.17 -4.73 -4.70
CA ARG A 25 -9.77 -4.25 -4.72
C ARG A 25 -9.12 -4.32 -6.09
N SER A 26 -9.43 -3.34 -6.93
CA SER A 26 -8.45 -2.66 -7.79
C SER A 26 -9.22 -1.66 -8.64
N CYS A 27 -9.11 -0.35 -8.34
CA CYS A 27 -9.52 0.65 -9.32
C CYS A 27 -8.60 0.48 -10.52
N LYS A 28 -9.15 0.23 -11.70
CA LYS A 28 -8.30 0.06 -12.87
C LYS A 28 -7.59 1.38 -13.17
N PRO A 29 -6.29 1.37 -13.49
CA PRO A 29 -5.57 2.58 -13.93
C PRO A 29 -6.30 3.33 -15.05
N GLU A 30 -7.00 2.59 -15.91
CA GLU A 30 -7.85 3.08 -17.00
C GLU A 30 -8.93 4.09 -16.55
N GLU A 31 -9.50 3.92 -15.36
CA GLU A 31 -10.52 4.83 -14.81
C GLU A 31 -9.96 6.24 -14.55
N PHE A 32 -8.66 6.32 -14.28
CA PHE A 32 -7.96 7.56 -13.98
C PHE A 32 -7.02 8.03 -15.09
N ALA A 33 -6.86 7.26 -16.17
CA ALA A 33 -5.91 7.52 -17.23
C ALA A 33 -5.96 8.96 -17.79
N PRO A 34 -7.14 9.55 -18.11
CA PRO A 34 -7.19 10.93 -18.60
C PRO A 34 -6.73 11.96 -17.57
N LEU A 35 -6.96 11.69 -16.28
CA LEU A 35 -6.57 12.57 -15.19
C LEU A 35 -5.06 12.47 -14.91
N LEU A 36 -4.52 11.25 -14.92
CA LEU A 36 -3.11 10.97 -14.72
C LEU A 36 -2.26 11.54 -15.87
N ALA A 37 -2.69 11.33 -17.12
CA ALA A 37 -1.98 11.83 -18.30
C ALA A 37 -1.89 13.37 -18.30
N ARG A 38 -2.95 14.07 -17.89
CA ARG A 38 -2.93 15.55 -17.70
C ARG A 38 -1.93 16.03 -16.65
N ASN A 39 -1.49 15.15 -15.76
CA ASN A 39 -0.51 15.43 -14.71
C ASN A 39 0.87 14.81 -15.00
N ASN A 40 1.11 14.44 -16.26
CA ASN A 40 2.33 13.80 -16.78
C ASN A 40 2.63 12.43 -16.15
N ILE A 41 1.59 11.66 -15.82
CA ILE A 41 1.70 10.27 -15.40
C ILE A 41 1.00 9.42 -16.45
N GLN A 42 1.76 8.69 -17.25
CA GLN A 42 1.22 7.80 -18.27
C GLN A 42 0.67 6.52 -17.62
N PRO A 43 -0.41 5.92 -18.16
CA PRO A 43 -1.01 4.71 -17.60
C PRO A 43 -0.02 3.55 -17.42
N GLU A 44 0.97 3.43 -18.31
CA GLU A 44 1.98 2.36 -18.29
C GLU A 44 2.98 2.50 -17.14
N GLN A 45 3.11 3.71 -16.59
CA GLN A 45 3.93 3.99 -15.41
C GLN A 45 3.23 3.53 -14.13
N VAL A 46 1.91 3.38 -14.13
CA VAL A 46 1.14 3.07 -12.93
C VAL A 46 1.38 1.63 -12.51
N ARG A 47 1.82 1.46 -11.26
CA ARG A 47 2.01 0.14 -10.62
C ARG A 47 0.83 -0.22 -9.73
N VAL A 48 0.25 0.78 -9.06
CA VAL A 48 -0.87 0.59 -8.13
C VAL A 48 -1.86 1.72 -8.25
N VAL A 49 -3.14 1.36 -8.16
CA VAL A 49 -4.18 2.28 -7.72
C VAL A 49 -4.94 1.63 -6.57
N ALA A 50 -4.97 2.28 -5.40
CA ALA A 50 -5.61 1.75 -4.20
C ALA A 50 -6.51 2.80 -3.55
N PRO A 51 -7.72 2.44 -3.08
CA PRO A 51 -8.58 3.38 -2.36
C PRO A 51 -7.96 3.73 -1.01
N VAL A 52 -7.83 5.02 -0.71
CA VAL A 52 -7.51 5.56 0.62
C VAL A 52 -8.79 5.81 1.40
N ASP A 53 -9.79 6.38 0.73
CA ASP A 53 -11.15 6.58 1.23
C ASP A 53 -12.14 6.58 0.05
N SER A 54 -13.42 6.86 0.31
CA SER A 54 -14.48 6.89 -0.72
C SER A 54 -14.25 7.84 -1.91
N ARG A 55 -13.35 8.80 -1.80
CA ARG A 55 -13.07 9.87 -2.77
C ARG A 55 -11.58 10.08 -3.02
N THR A 56 -10.71 9.42 -2.28
CA THR A 56 -9.26 9.55 -2.41
C THR A 56 -8.65 8.22 -2.80
N HIS A 57 -7.82 8.24 -3.84
CA HIS A 57 -7.10 7.05 -4.31
C HIS A 57 -5.60 7.33 -4.28
N LEU A 58 -4.83 6.39 -3.75
CA LEU A 58 -3.39 6.31 -3.89
C LEU A 58 -3.04 5.79 -5.28
N VAL A 59 -2.02 6.40 -5.88
CA VAL A 59 -1.37 5.93 -7.10
C VAL A 59 0.11 5.79 -6.81
N LEU A 60 0.67 4.60 -7.02
CA LEU A 60 2.12 4.39 -7.09
C LEU A 60 2.49 4.25 -8.56
N TYR A 61 3.50 4.99 -8.99
CA TYR A 61 3.93 5.01 -10.38
C TYR A 61 5.44 5.10 -10.51
N GLN A 62 5.94 4.52 -11.60
CA GLN A 62 7.32 4.61 -12.01
C GLN A 62 7.62 6.02 -12.52
N ASP A 63 8.46 6.77 -11.80
CA ASP A 63 8.91 8.07 -12.25
C ASP A 63 9.97 7.91 -13.35
N THR A 64 9.76 8.56 -14.50
CA THR A 64 10.63 8.42 -15.67
C THR A 64 11.88 9.30 -15.62
N GLN A 65 11.93 10.28 -14.72
CA GLN A 65 13.11 11.15 -14.57
C GLN A 65 14.15 10.54 -13.64
N THR A 66 13.70 9.77 -12.66
CA THR A 66 14.53 9.23 -11.58
C THR A 66 14.64 7.70 -11.57
N GLU A 67 13.86 7.00 -12.41
CA GLU A 67 13.77 5.53 -12.43
C GLU A 67 13.35 4.88 -11.09
N GLY A 68 12.85 5.65 -10.14
CA GLY A 68 12.29 5.16 -8.88
C GLY A 68 10.75 5.16 -8.83
N ILE A 69 10.20 4.74 -7.70
CA ILE A 69 8.75 4.75 -7.44
C ILE A 69 8.33 6.06 -6.76
N ALA A 70 7.45 6.80 -7.42
CA ALA A 70 6.79 7.97 -6.86
C ALA A 70 5.36 7.62 -6.42
N SER A 71 4.79 8.49 -5.59
CA SER A 71 3.40 8.37 -5.17
C SER A 71 2.60 9.60 -5.58
N ALA A 72 1.29 9.43 -5.75
CA ALA A 72 0.35 10.51 -5.91
C ALA A 72 -1.00 10.18 -5.27
N LEU A 73 -1.76 11.20 -4.89
CA LEU A 73 -3.16 11.08 -4.52
C LEU A 73 -4.06 11.66 -5.61
N ILE A 74 -5.09 10.91 -5.96
CA ILE A 74 -6.22 11.39 -6.73
C ILE A 74 -7.35 11.72 -5.75
N GLN A 75 -7.68 13.00 -5.64
CA GLN A 75 -8.81 13.47 -4.83
C GLN A 75 -9.99 13.83 -5.74
N GLN A 76 -11.09 13.09 -5.60
CA GLN A 76 -12.36 13.38 -6.27
C GLN A 76 -13.17 14.36 -5.43
N ARG A 77 -13.49 15.52 -6.01
CA ARG A 77 -14.41 16.52 -5.43
C ARG A 77 -15.70 16.55 -6.24
N LYS A 78 -16.72 17.19 -5.67
CA LYS A 78 -18.07 17.26 -6.27
C LYS A 78 -18.08 17.73 -7.74
N TRP A 79 -17.16 18.60 -8.12
CA TRP A 79 -17.12 19.23 -9.45
C TRP A 79 -15.74 19.18 -10.12
N SER A 80 -14.76 18.50 -9.52
CA SER A 80 -13.38 18.51 -10.00
C SER A 80 -12.60 17.34 -9.41
N SER A 81 -11.58 16.85 -10.10
CA SER A 81 -10.59 15.95 -9.53
C SER A 81 -9.22 16.63 -9.50
N LYS A 82 -8.46 16.40 -8.43
CA LYS A 82 -7.10 16.93 -8.27
C LYS A 82 -6.13 15.77 -8.13
N VAL A 83 -4.97 15.88 -8.77
CA VAL A 83 -3.81 15.00 -8.52
C VAL A 83 -2.82 15.77 -7.66
N ILE A 84 -2.33 15.14 -6.60
CA ILE A 84 -1.29 15.68 -5.71
C ILE A 84 -0.14 14.70 -5.78
N LYS A 85 1.02 15.11 -6.29
CA LYS A 85 2.20 14.24 -6.45
C LYS A 85 3.13 14.39 -5.25
N SER A 86 3.85 13.33 -4.91
CA SER A 86 5.03 13.45 -4.04
C SER A 86 6.11 14.22 -4.77
N GLU A 87 6.91 15.00 -4.04
CA GLU A 87 8.09 15.67 -4.59
C GLU A 87 9.30 14.73 -4.74
N ASN A 88 9.10 13.47 -4.38
CA ASN A 88 10.10 12.63 -3.78
C ASN A 88 9.85 11.20 -4.23
N VAL A 89 10.92 10.51 -4.65
CA VAL A 89 10.86 9.20 -5.31
C VAL A 89 11.65 8.16 -4.50
N LEU A 90 11.08 6.99 -4.27
CA LEU A 90 11.80 5.86 -3.69
C LEU A 90 12.79 5.32 -4.73
N GLU A 91 14.08 5.44 -4.43
CA GLU A 91 15.13 4.68 -5.10
C GLU A 91 15.21 3.30 -4.49
N ASP A 92 15.34 2.27 -5.33
CA ASP A 92 15.38 0.90 -4.86
C ASP A 92 16.77 0.57 -4.27
N ASN A 93 16.81 0.19 -2.99
CA ASN A 93 18.00 -0.29 -2.31
C ASN A 93 17.90 -1.81 -2.08
N LYS A 94 18.55 -2.58 -2.97
CA LYS A 94 18.52 -4.04 -2.95
C LYS A 94 19.41 -4.66 -1.87
N ASP A 95 20.26 -3.87 -1.22
CA ASP A 95 21.16 -4.34 -0.16
C ASP A 95 20.42 -4.51 1.17
N GLU A 96 19.23 -3.91 1.32
CA GLU A 96 18.38 -4.02 2.51
C GLU A 96 17.23 -5.04 2.30
N PRO A 97 16.83 -5.80 3.34
CA PRO A 97 15.71 -6.75 3.25
C PRO A 97 14.40 -6.10 2.80
N ILE A 98 14.20 -4.84 3.19
CA ILE A 98 13.07 -3.98 2.84
C ILE A 98 13.61 -2.57 2.61
N SER A 99 13.28 -1.98 1.47
CA SER A 99 13.44 -0.54 1.23
C SER A 99 12.08 0.15 1.44
N TYR A 100 12.07 1.38 1.94
CA TYR A 100 10.81 2.11 2.14
C TYR A 100 10.95 3.62 2.07
N ARG A 101 9.81 4.27 1.86
CA ARG A 101 9.68 5.72 1.91
C ARG A 101 8.35 6.11 2.55
N LEU A 102 8.41 7.10 3.46
CA LEU A 102 7.24 7.78 4.01
C LEU A 102 6.98 9.07 3.22
N THR A 103 5.75 9.26 2.75
CA THR A 103 5.28 10.51 2.14
C THR A 103 4.01 11.00 2.83
N GLY A 104 4.04 12.24 3.32
CA GLY A 104 2.86 12.92 3.86
C GLY A 104 2.13 13.74 2.79
N TYR A 105 0.80 13.61 2.74
CA TYR A 105 -0.09 14.38 1.90
C TYR A 105 -1.07 15.19 2.73
N GLN A 106 -0.94 16.51 2.69
CA GLN A 106 -1.97 17.39 3.24
C GLN A 106 -3.12 17.49 2.23
N TYR A 107 -4.29 16.94 2.57
CA TYR A 107 -5.44 16.93 1.66
C TYR A 107 -6.69 17.65 2.23
N SER A 108 -6.70 17.99 3.52
CA SER A 108 -7.59 18.98 4.15
C SER A 108 -6.83 19.82 5.20
N ASN A 109 -7.45 20.87 5.75
CA ASN A 109 -6.78 21.79 6.69
C ASN A 109 -6.23 21.08 7.94
N ASP A 110 -6.85 19.98 8.37
CA ASP A 110 -6.48 19.26 9.61
C ASP A 110 -6.12 17.79 9.38
N ASN A 111 -6.24 17.27 8.15
CA ASN A 111 -5.93 15.86 7.87
C ASN A 111 -4.74 15.73 6.91
N THR A 112 -3.69 15.11 7.44
CA THR A 112 -2.56 14.60 6.67
C THR A 112 -2.73 13.09 6.52
N CYS A 113 -2.68 12.62 5.29
CA CYS A 113 -2.58 11.20 4.98
C CYS A 113 -1.13 10.85 4.75
N TYR A 114 -0.62 9.86 5.44
CA TYR A 114 0.72 9.34 5.26
C TYR A 114 0.67 8.05 4.46
N ILE A 115 1.49 7.99 3.42
CA ILE A 115 1.66 6.81 2.59
C ILE A 115 3.06 6.30 2.85
N ILE A 116 3.17 5.03 3.21
CA ILE A 116 4.45 4.32 3.28
C ILE A 116 4.44 3.32 2.15
N TYR A 117 5.52 3.25 1.39
CA TYR A 117 5.64 2.30 0.29
C TYR A 117 7.09 1.94 0.07
N GLY A 118 7.33 0.78 -0.53
CA GLY A 118 8.65 0.18 -0.52
C GLY A 118 8.76 -1.10 -1.34
N TYR A 119 9.96 -1.67 -1.39
CA TYR A 119 10.17 -3.02 -1.93
C TYR A 119 10.52 -4.00 -0.82
N ILE A 120 10.08 -5.25 -0.98
CA ILE A 120 10.50 -6.39 -0.17
C ILE A 120 11.48 -7.22 -1.01
N HIS A 121 12.72 -7.32 -0.54
CA HIS A 121 13.78 -8.11 -1.16
C HIS A 121 13.95 -9.46 -0.50
N ASN A 122 13.71 -9.57 0.81
CA ASN A 122 13.75 -10.85 1.50
C ASN A 122 12.51 -11.71 1.10
N PRO A 123 12.69 -12.84 0.40
CA PRO A 123 11.58 -13.67 -0.06
C PRO A 123 10.80 -14.33 1.08
N ASP A 124 11.42 -14.51 2.24
CA ASP A 124 10.80 -15.18 3.40
C ASP A 124 9.77 -14.29 4.10
N ILE A 125 9.83 -12.96 3.88
CA ILE A 125 8.84 -12.02 4.39
C ILE A 125 7.57 -12.16 3.57
N ILE A 126 6.46 -12.60 4.19
CA ILE A 126 5.16 -12.74 3.51
C ILE A 126 4.12 -11.71 3.99
N ARG A 127 4.36 -11.07 5.12
CA ARG A 127 3.50 -10.04 5.71
C ARG A 127 4.35 -8.91 6.26
N LEU A 128 3.82 -7.69 6.14
CA LEU A 128 4.41 -6.49 6.74
C LEU A 128 3.39 -5.83 7.65
N LEU A 129 3.80 -5.59 8.89
CA LEU A 129 3.03 -4.87 9.88
C LEU A 129 3.75 -3.57 10.20
N ILE A 130 3.04 -2.45 10.06
CA ILE A 130 3.55 -1.12 10.40
C ILE A 130 2.91 -0.70 11.71
N HIS A 131 3.70 -0.67 12.76
CA HIS A 131 3.35 0.03 13.98
C HIS A 131 3.74 1.49 13.84
N TYR A 132 2.82 2.40 14.08
CA TYR A 132 3.08 3.85 13.91
C TYR A 132 2.82 4.66 15.19
N ASN A 133 2.59 3.95 16.30
CA ASN A 133 2.76 4.46 17.64
C ASN A 133 3.19 3.28 18.53
N PRO A 134 4.48 3.17 18.89
CA PRO A 134 5.02 2.00 19.60
C PRO A 134 4.42 1.84 21.00
N ASN A 135 3.80 2.89 21.56
CA ASN A 135 3.14 2.85 22.86
C ASN A 135 1.67 2.42 22.78
N SER A 136 1.14 2.14 21.59
CA SER A 136 -0.26 1.76 21.38
C SER A 136 -0.37 0.51 20.50
N PRO A 137 -0.83 -0.63 21.03
CA PRO A 137 -1.02 -1.85 20.25
C PRO A 137 -2.13 -1.74 19.19
N VAL A 138 -2.92 -0.65 19.23
CA VAL A 138 -4.00 -0.38 18.26
C VAL A 138 -3.48 0.41 17.05
N ALA A 139 -2.27 0.96 17.12
CA ALA A 139 -1.66 1.73 16.06
C ALA A 139 -0.83 0.84 15.11
N GLU A 140 -1.47 -0.23 14.61
CA GLU A 140 -0.91 -1.16 13.64
C GLU A 140 -1.69 -1.10 12.33
N VAL A 141 -0.99 -1.20 11.19
CA VAL A 141 -1.60 -1.41 9.88
C VAL A 141 -0.85 -2.49 9.12
N GLU A 142 -1.57 -3.43 8.51
CA GLU A 142 -0.98 -4.43 7.61
C GLU A 142 -0.82 -3.85 6.21
N ALA A 143 0.37 -3.99 5.63
CA ALA A 143 0.66 -3.50 4.29
C ALA A 143 -0.09 -4.31 3.22
N GLY A 144 -0.50 -3.63 2.16
CA GLY A 144 -0.79 -4.29 0.89
C GLY A 144 0.52 -4.67 0.20
N ILE A 145 0.76 -5.96 0.00
CA ILE A 145 1.88 -6.48 -0.80
C ILE A 145 1.35 -6.86 -2.17
N LEU A 146 2.00 -6.38 -3.22
CA LEU A 146 1.66 -6.71 -4.60
C LEU A 146 2.38 -7.98 -5.06
N ASP A 147 1.86 -8.52 -6.16
CA ASP A 147 2.55 -9.59 -6.87
C ASP A 147 3.98 -9.16 -7.26
N PRO A 148 4.94 -10.09 -7.27
CA PRO A 148 6.33 -9.78 -7.57
C PRO A 148 6.51 -9.14 -8.94
N SER A 149 7.41 -8.17 -9.01
CA SER A 149 7.94 -7.61 -10.26
C SER A 149 9.43 -7.92 -10.39
N ASP A 150 10.03 -7.56 -11.53
CA ASP A 150 11.50 -7.67 -11.74
C ASP A 150 12.32 -6.87 -10.72
N GLN A 151 11.69 -5.91 -10.03
CA GLN A 151 12.28 -5.06 -8.99
C GLN A 151 11.95 -5.55 -7.56
N GLY A 152 11.42 -6.77 -7.40
CA GLY A 152 10.96 -7.28 -6.11
C GLY A 152 9.46 -7.03 -5.88
N ARG A 153 9.01 -7.30 -4.65
CA ARG A 153 7.59 -7.17 -4.28
C ARG A 153 7.33 -5.77 -3.74
N LEU A 154 6.62 -4.95 -4.51
CA LEU A 154 6.21 -3.62 -4.09
C LEU A 154 5.14 -3.75 -2.98
N TRP A 155 5.25 -2.91 -1.96
CA TRP A 155 4.29 -2.87 -0.86
C TRP A 155 3.90 -1.44 -0.53
N PHE A 156 2.74 -1.27 0.12
CA PHE A 156 2.29 0.02 0.61
C PHE A 156 1.37 -0.09 1.82
N ALA A 157 1.34 0.97 2.63
CA ALA A 157 0.41 1.18 3.72
C ALA A 157 -0.06 2.63 3.75
N VAL A 158 -1.26 2.84 4.28
CA VAL A 158 -1.91 4.16 4.35
C VAL A 158 -2.28 4.42 5.80
N ILE A 159 -1.80 5.54 6.35
CA ILE A 159 -2.01 5.95 7.74
C ILE A 159 -2.62 7.34 7.74
N GLN A 160 -3.81 7.46 8.33
CA GLN A 160 -4.56 8.73 8.36
C GLN A 160 -4.31 9.54 9.65
N GLN A 161 -3.42 9.07 10.51
CA GLN A 161 -3.02 9.74 11.74
C GLN A 161 -1.67 10.44 11.57
N PRO A 162 -1.40 11.54 12.29
CA PRO A 162 -0.09 12.18 12.31
C PRO A 162 1.00 11.21 12.77
N ILE A 163 2.02 11.00 11.94
CA ILE A 163 3.13 10.10 12.23
C ILE A 163 4.46 10.66 11.71
N THR A 164 5.55 10.16 12.28
CA THR A 164 6.93 10.41 11.81
C THR A 164 7.69 9.09 11.75
N GLU A 165 8.75 9.02 10.96
CA GLU A 165 9.56 7.78 10.81
C GLU A 165 10.12 7.30 12.15
N MET A 166 10.55 8.21 13.04
CA MET A 166 11.03 7.88 14.39
C MET A 166 9.98 7.23 15.30
N GLN A 167 8.70 7.32 14.94
CA GLN A 167 7.58 6.75 15.70
C GLN A 167 7.04 5.47 15.05
N MET A 168 7.75 4.93 14.06
CA MET A 168 7.31 3.82 13.24
C MET A 168 8.25 2.61 13.37
N ASP A 169 7.66 1.43 13.45
CA ASP A 169 8.33 0.14 13.35
C ASP A 169 7.69 -0.69 12.23
N ILE A 170 8.52 -1.17 11.30
CA ILE A 170 8.12 -2.06 10.22
C ILE A 170 8.60 -3.46 10.59
N ARG A 171 7.64 -4.36 10.82
CA ARG A 171 7.91 -5.77 11.10
C ARG A 171 7.62 -6.62 9.90
N GLY A 172 8.62 -7.37 9.44
CA GLY A 172 8.47 -8.40 8.42
C GLY A 172 8.26 -9.76 9.06
N LEU A 173 7.18 -10.45 8.68
CA LEU A 173 6.81 -11.74 9.23
C LEU A 173 6.92 -12.86 8.19
N ASP A 174 7.34 -14.03 8.66
CA ASP A 174 7.40 -15.26 7.87
C ASP A 174 6.03 -15.98 7.77
N ASN A 175 6.00 -17.13 7.09
CA ASN A 175 4.80 -17.96 6.93
C ASN A 175 4.26 -18.54 8.26
N ALA A 176 5.12 -18.66 9.28
CA ALA A 176 4.73 -19.11 10.60
C ALA A 176 4.23 -17.96 11.50
N GLY A 177 4.35 -16.72 11.05
CA GLY A 177 3.99 -15.52 11.80
C GLY A 177 5.11 -15.02 12.72
N ASN A 178 6.33 -15.52 12.58
CA ASN A 178 7.48 -15.03 13.34
C ASN A 178 8.00 -13.73 12.70
N THR A 179 8.37 -12.76 13.53
CA THR A 179 9.09 -11.57 13.07
C THR A 179 10.52 -11.97 12.68
N ILE A 180 10.86 -11.75 11.41
CA ILE A 180 12.19 -12.03 10.82
C ILE A 180 12.88 -10.75 10.33
N TYR A 181 12.21 -9.60 10.48
CA TYR A 181 12.73 -8.28 10.22
C TYR A 181 12.03 -7.26 11.12
N SER A 182 12.77 -6.27 11.60
CA SER A 182 12.29 -5.16 12.41
C SER A 182 13.11 -3.92 12.04
N SER A 183 12.45 -2.78 11.76
CA SER A 183 13.17 -1.55 11.39
C SER A 183 13.70 -0.80 12.61
N LEU A 184 13.19 -1.10 13.81
CA LEU A 184 13.63 -0.51 15.07
C LEU A 184 14.54 -1.43 15.88
N ASP A 185 15.13 -2.47 15.28
CA ASP A 185 16.08 -3.29 16.02
C ASP A 185 17.22 -2.40 16.52
N ASN A 186 17.19 -2.17 17.84
CA ASN A 186 18.24 -1.53 18.59
C ASN A 186 19.51 -2.34 18.32
N GLU A 187 20.59 -1.67 17.95
CA GLU A 187 21.92 -2.24 18.10
C GLU A 187 22.05 -2.70 19.58
N ASP A 188 22.06 -4.03 19.78
CA ASP A 188 22.50 -4.65 21.04
C ASP A 188 24.01 -4.49 21.21
#